data_AF-A0A9W6Y9S3-F1
#
_entry.id   AF-A0A9W6Y9S3-F1
#
_cell.length_a   1.000
_cell.length_b   1.000
_cell.length_c   1.000
_cell.angle_alpha   90.00
_cell.angle_beta   90.00
_cell.angle_gamma   90.00
#
_symmetry.space_group_name_H-M   'P 1'
#
loop_
_entity.id
_entity.type
_entity.pdbx_description
1 polymer ?
#
loop_
_entity_poly.entity_id
_entity_poly.type
_entity_poly.pdbx_seq_one_letter_code
_entity_poly.pdbx_strand_id
1 'polypeptide(L)'
;MFTDHRNLIYIFAPGTEIKKHVRGKLLRWSLKLIEFKYEIEHIPGDENVWTDMFSRWAGQNPAVARTTSMKRWETEKQPQLRPLAAIEWPAIEDVIAAQSGKVAPTSHNLDGRGVYVDSYHRPWVPDTAGDLLQRLMVIAHCGSQGHRGVNAMVNELEGYFDISNVHIKARAFCASCLL
;
A
#
# COMPACT_ATOMS: atom_id res chain seq x y z
N MET A 1 6.24 -28.17 22.84
CA MET A 1 5.67 -26.85 22.57
C MET A 1 4.17 -26.99 22.68
N PHE A 2 3.60 -26.42 23.74
CA PHE A 2 2.16 -26.42 23.96
C PHE A 2 1.53 -25.21 23.28
N THR A 3 0.43 -25.41 22.57
CA THR A 3 -0.29 -24.32 21.88
C THR A 3 -1.77 -24.65 21.74
N ASP A 4 -2.63 -23.64 21.84
CA ASP A 4 -4.05 -23.71 21.51
C ASP A 4 -4.33 -23.50 20.01
N HIS A 5 -3.29 -23.25 19.21
CA HIS A 5 -3.42 -23.01 17.78
C HIS A 5 -3.50 -24.34 17.01
N ARG A 6 -4.73 -24.84 16.84
CA ARG A 6 -5.08 -26.11 16.18
C ARG A 6 -4.36 -26.41 14.86
N ASN A 7 -4.02 -25.41 14.06
CA ASN A 7 -3.38 -25.69 12.77
C ASN A 7 -1.90 -26.08 12.89
N LEU A 8 -1.21 -25.72 13.99
CA LEU A 8 0.24 -25.94 14.11
C LEU A 8 0.60 -27.42 14.24
N ILE A 9 -0.31 -28.25 14.77
CA ILE A 9 -0.12 -29.71 14.85
C ILE A 9 0.09 -30.34 13.46
N TYR A 10 -0.42 -29.71 12.40
CA TYR A 10 -0.32 -30.23 11.04
C TYR A 10 1.00 -29.92 10.34
N ILE A 11 1.93 -29.18 10.98
CA ILE A 11 3.24 -28.87 10.39
C ILE A 11 4.03 -30.15 10.05
N PHE A 12 3.85 -31.21 10.85
CA PHE A 12 4.56 -32.48 10.68
C PHE A 12 3.62 -33.69 10.56
N ALA A 13 2.37 -33.50 10.10
CA ALA A 13 1.42 -34.59 9.92
C ALA A 13 1.41 -35.06 8.45
N PRO A 14 2.28 -36.01 8.04
CA PRO A 14 2.26 -36.55 6.70
C PRO A 14 0.90 -37.22 6.43
N GLY A 15 0.22 -36.81 5.37
CA GLY A 15 -1.06 -37.40 4.94
C GLY A 15 -2.32 -36.68 5.41
N THR A 16 -2.21 -35.63 6.24
CA THR A 16 -3.39 -34.79 6.53
C THR A 16 -3.58 -33.73 5.46
N GLU A 17 -4.75 -33.69 4.82
CA GLU A 17 -5.03 -32.68 3.81
C GLU A 17 -5.25 -31.30 4.46
N ILE A 18 -4.27 -30.42 4.31
CA ILE A 18 -4.34 -29.04 4.80
C ILE A 18 -5.04 -28.16 3.75
N LYS A 19 -6.08 -27.45 4.19
CA LYS A 19 -6.81 -26.46 3.39
C LYS A 19 -5.86 -25.46 2.73
N LYS A 20 -6.08 -25.14 1.44
CA LYS A 20 -5.21 -24.25 0.63
C LYS A 20 -4.88 -22.92 1.31
N HIS A 21 -5.87 -22.28 1.95
CA HIS A 21 -5.69 -21.00 2.62
C HIS A 21 -4.88 -21.07 3.94
N VAL A 22 -4.73 -22.27 4.53
CA VAL A 22 -3.95 -22.51 5.75
C VAL A 22 -2.50 -22.86 5.42
N ARG A 23 -2.29 -23.58 4.31
CA ARG A 23 -0.99 -24.12 3.88
C ARG A 23 0.14 -23.09 3.86
N GLY A 24 -0.11 -21.92 3.26
CA GLY A 24 0.91 -20.86 3.19
C GLY A 24 1.34 -20.32 4.56
N LYS A 25 0.39 -20.22 5.51
CA LYS A 25 0.70 -19.81 6.89
C LYS A 25 1.52 -20.88 7.60
N LEU A 26 1.14 -22.15 7.48
CA LEU A 26 1.87 -23.24 8.11
C LEU A 26 3.29 -23.42 7.56
N LEU A 27 3.48 -23.28 6.25
CA LEU A 27 4.83 -23.33 5.65
C LEU A 27 5.73 -22.20 6.19
N ARG A 28 5.17 -21.00 6.38
CA ARG A 28 5.93 -19.89 6.97
C ARG A 28 6.34 -20.19 8.41
N TRP A 29 5.43 -20.76 9.20
CA TRP A 29 5.73 -21.15 10.58
C TRP A 29 6.71 -22.32 10.65
N SER A 30 6.60 -23.31 9.76
CA SER A 30 7.50 -24.46 9.72
C SER A 30 8.94 -24.03 9.46
N LEU A 31 9.16 -23.09 8.54
CA LEU A 31 10.48 -22.52 8.26
C LEU A 31 11.08 -21.80 9.48
N LYS A 32 10.25 -21.08 10.26
CA LYS A 32 10.72 -20.41 11.47
C LYS A 32 11.06 -21.38 12.59
N LEU A 33 10.31 -22.46 12.67
CA LEU A 33 10.44 -23.40 13.78
C LEU A 33 11.46 -24.51 13.49
N ILE A 34 11.91 -24.69 12.25
CA ILE A 34 12.79 -25.80 11.83
C ILE A 34 14.12 -25.87 12.60
N GLU A 35 14.62 -24.74 13.10
CA GLU A 35 15.89 -24.68 13.83
C GLU A 35 15.77 -25.18 15.28
N PHE A 36 14.54 -25.36 15.78
CA PHE A 36 14.30 -25.79 17.16
C PHE A 36 14.02 -27.28 17.21
N LYS A 37 14.46 -27.93 18.29
CA LYS A 37 14.04 -29.29 18.63
C LYS A 37 12.80 -29.21 19.53
N TYR A 38 11.63 -29.51 18.96
CA TYR A 38 10.35 -29.43 19.67
C TYR A 38 9.38 -30.51 19.19
N GLU A 39 8.46 -30.86 20.07
CA GLU A 39 7.25 -31.62 19.76
C GLU A 39 6.05 -30.68 19.92
N ILE A 40 5.02 -30.78 19.07
CA ILE A 40 3.85 -29.88 19.13
C ILE A 40 2.71 -30.62 19.81
N GLU A 41 2.23 -30.07 20.93
CA GLU A 41 1.09 -30.60 21.65
C GLU A 41 -0.01 -29.54 21.68
N HIS A 42 -1.22 -29.91 21.26
CA HIS A 42 -2.36 -29.01 21.31
C HIS A 42 -3.04 -29.08 22.68
N ILE A 43 -3.15 -27.93 23.36
CA ILE A 43 -3.93 -27.79 24.59
C ILE A 43 -5.17 -26.96 24.30
N PRO A 44 -6.36 -27.31 24.82
CA PRO A 44 -7.54 -26.45 24.77
C PRO A 44 -7.26 -25.03 25.31
N GLY A 45 -7.82 -24.00 24.67
CA GLY A 45 -7.57 -22.61 25.07
C GLY A 45 -8.04 -22.26 26.48
N ASP A 46 -9.08 -22.94 26.96
CA ASP A 46 -9.62 -22.87 28.32
C ASP A 46 -8.68 -23.43 29.39
N GLU A 47 -7.79 -24.36 29.02
CA GLU A 47 -6.74 -24.87 29.91
C GLU A 47 -5.43 -24.06 29.79
N ASN A 48 -5.25 -23.28 28.72
CA ASN A 48 -4.06 -22.48 28.45
C ASN A 48 -4.05 -21.13 29.21
N VAL A 49 -4.54 -21.11 30.45
CA VAL A 49 -4.82 -19.91 31.24
C VAL A 49 -3.56 -19.09 31.53
N TRP A 50 -2.45 -19.77 31.85
CA TRP A 50 -1.18 -19.09 32.13
C TRP A 50 -0.65 -18.32 30.92
N THR A 51 -0.68 -18.94 29.74
CA THR A 51 -0.24 -18.30 28.49
C THR A 51 -1.17 -17.14 28.11
N ASP A 52 -2.50 -17.30 28.25
CA ASP A 52 -3.45 -16.21 28.01
C ASP A 52 -3.18 -15.03 28.95
N MET A 53 -3.01 -15.29 30.25
CA MET A 53 -2.70 -14.27 31.26
C MET A 53 -1.40 -13.52 30.93
N PHE A 54 -0.31 -14.24 30.64
CA PHE A 54 0.96 -13.61 30.26
C PHE A 54 0.85 -12.81 28.96
N SER A 55 0.11 -13.30 27.96
CA SER A 55 -0.07 -12.59 26.69
C SER A 55 -0.84 -11.28 26.85
N ARG A 56 -1.85 -11.25 27.73
CA ARG A 56 -2.64 -10.05 28.06
C ARG A 56 -1.88 -9.07 28.93
N TRP A 57 -1.09 -9.58 29.89
CA TRP A 57 -0.28 -8.74 30.78
C TRP A 57 0.92 -8.13 30.05
N ALA A 58 1.64 -8.91 29.24
CA ALA A 58 2.73 -8.39 28.40
C ALA A 58 2.23 -7.47 27.27
N GLY A 59 0.91 -7.49 26.99
CA GLY A 59 0.23 -6.60 26.06
C GLY A 59 -0.25 -5.27 26.67
N GLN A 60 0.01 -4.98 27.96
CA GLN A 60 -0.31 -3.69 28.59
C GLN A 60 0.66 -2.57 28.15
N ASN A 61 0.77 -2.34 26.85
CA ASN A 61 0.97 -0.98 26.39
C ASN A 61 -0.36 -0.24 26.63
N PRO A 62 -0.37 0.96 27.23
CA PRO A 62 -1.60 1.73 27.33
C PRO A 62 -2.17 1.84 25.92
N ALA A 63 -3.35 1.25 25.74
CA ALA A 63 -4.03 1.28 24.48
C ALA A 63 -4.34 2.76 24.17
N VAL A 64 -3.58 3.37 23.26
CA VAL A 64 -4.23 4.24 22.28
C VAL A 64 -5.28 3.33 21.68
N ALA A 65 -6.55 3.54 22.06
CA ALA A 65 -7.65 2.60 21.88
C ALA A 65 -7.76 2.12 20.42
N ARG A 66 -6.98 1.11 20.06
CA ARG A 66 -7.23 0.28 18.89
C ARG A 66 -8.20 -0.77 19.39
N THR A 67 -9.47 -0.39 19.44
CA THR A 67 -10.57 -1.32 19.34
C THR A 67 -10.38 -2.13 18.06
N THR A 68 -9.69 -3.26 18.14
CA THR A 68 -9.88 -4.36 17.22
C THR A 68 -11.22 -4.99 17.53
N SER A 69 -12.28 -4.24 17.21
CA SER A 69 -13.55 -4.87 16.86
C SER A 69 -13.22 -5.79 15.69
N MET A 70 -13.23 -7.10 15.94
CA MET A 70 -13.43 -8.07 14.87
C MET A 70 -14.81 -7.76 14.31
N LYS A 71 -14.91 -6.78 13.42
CA LYS A 71 -16.10 -6.60 12.60
C LYS A 71 -16.24 -7.88 11.81
N ARG A 72 -17.17 -8.74 12.26
CA ARG A 72 -17.88 -9.61 11.33
C ARG A 72 -18.30 -8.68 10.19
N TRP A 73 -17.75 -8.92 9.02
CA TRP A 73 -18.21 -8.25 7.82
C TRP A 73 -19.60 -8.83 7.53
N GLU A 74 -20.60 -8.38 8.28
CA GLU A 74 -21.90 -8.28 7.67
C GLU A 74 -21.72 -7.20 6.60
N THR A 75 -21.99 -7.58 5.36
CA THR A 75 -22.06 -6.67 4.21
C THR A 75 -23.27 -5.76 4.38
N GLU A 76 -23.36 -5.05 5.50
CA GLU A 76 -24.10 -3.81 5.55
C GLU A 76 -23.30 -2.83 4.72
N LYS A 77 -23.96 -2.30 3.68
CA LYS A 77 -23.43 -1.25 2.81
C LYS A 77 -22.83 -0.18 3.70
N GLN A 78 -21.49 -0.18 3.79
CA GLN A 78 -20.79 0.88 4.51
C GLN A 78 -21.29 2.20 3.91
N PRO A 79 -21.70 3.17 4.73
CA PRO A 79 -21.85 4.52 4.22
C PRO A 79 -20.50 4.83 3.61
N GLN A 80 -20.48 5.06 2.29
CA GLN A 80 -19.30 5.50 1.59
C GLN A 80 -18.81 6.72 2.37
N LEU A 81 -17.78 6.53 3.21
CA LEU A 81 -16.96 7.63 3.65
C LEU A 81 -16.56 8.25 2.33
N ARG A 82 -17.09 9.45 2.06
CA ARG A 82 -16.82 10.14 0.80
C ARG A 82 -15.32 9.98 0.58
N PRO A 83 -14.87 9.41 -0.55
CA PRO A 83 -13.45 9.45 -0.87
C PRO A 83 -13.02 10.88 -0.57
N LEU A 84 -11.96 11.07 0.22
CA LEU A 84 -11.29 12.36 0.37
C LEU A 84 -11.44 13.07 -0.97
N ALA A 85 -12.26 14.14 -1.01
CA ALA A 85 -12.95 14.60 -2.22
C ALA A 85 -12.07 14.35 -3.44
N ALA A 86 -12.53 13.50 -4.37
CA ALA A 86 -11.71 12.98 -5.48
C ALA A 86 -10.73 14.04 -5.92
N ILE A 87 -9.45 13.89 -5.54
CA ILE A 87 -8.49 14.98 -5.62
C ILE A 87 -8.46 15.42 -7.07
N GLU A 88 -8.94 16.64 -7.32
CA GLU A 88 -9.16 17.09 -8.69
C GLU A 88 -7.81 17.11 -9.41
N TRP A 89 -7.76 16.39 -10.53
CA TRP A 89 -6.62 16.45 -11.43
C TRP A 89 -6.40 17.91 -11.85
N PRO A 90 -5.13 18.35 -11.91
CA PRO A 90 -4.82 19.71 -12.36
C PRO A 90 -5.43 19.96 -13.73
N ALA A 91 -5.97 21.16 -13.90
CA ALA A 91 -6.53 21.57 -15.17
C ALA A 91 -5.39 21.84 -16.16
N ILE A 92 -5.69 21.93 -17.45
CA ILE A 92 -4.66 22.16 -18.45
C ILE A 92 -3.99 23.55 -18.26
N GLU A 93 -4.74 24.50 -17.71
CA GLU A 93 -4.28 25.84 -17.34
C GLU A 93 -3.17 25.79 -16.29
N ASP A 94 -3.24 24.85 -15.33
CA ASP A 94 -2.19 24.65 -14.32
C ASP A 94 -0.87 24.24 -14.98
N VAL A 95 -0.96 23.42 -16.04
CA VAL A 95 0.22 22.99 -16.82
C VAL A 95 0.76 24.12 -17.69
N ILE A 96 -0.12 24.91 -18.33
CA ILE A 96 0.29 26.10 -19.11
C ILE A 96 1.02 27.09 -18.20
N ALA A 97 0.47 27.36 -17.01
CA ALA A 97 1.09 28.24 -16.04
C ALA A 97 2.46 27.72 -15.60
N ALA A 98 2.61 26.42 -15.38
CA ALA A 98 3.88 25.79 -15.03
C ALA A 98 4.94 25.86 -16.15
N GLN A 99 4.51 25.84 -17.42
CA GLN A 99 5.39 25.96 -18.58
C GLN A 99 5.76 27.41 -18.91
N SER A 100 4.97 28.38 -18.47
CA SER A 100 5.18 29.80 -18.79
C SER A 100 6.56 30.29 -18.35
N GLY A 101 7.29 30.92 -19.28
CA GLY A 101 8.64 31.42 -19.04
C GLY A 101 9.72 30.33 -18.91
N LYS A 102 9.41 29.07 -19.24
CA LYS A 102 10.36 27.95 -19.25
C LYS A 102 10.74 27.59 -20.69
N VAL A 103 11.99 27.17 -20.86
CA VAL A 103 12.47 26.65 -22.14
C VAL A 103 12.07 25.17 -22.24
N ALA A 104 11.19 24.85 -23.18
CA ALA A 104 10.80 23.48 -23.45
C ALA A 104 11.94 22.67 -24.07
N PRO A 105 11.99 21.35 -23.84
CA PRO A 105 12.98 20.50 -24.50
C PRO A 105 12.76 20.46 -26.02
N THR A 106 13.82 20.25 -26.79
CA THR A 106 13.78 20.26 -28.27
C THR A 106 12.86 19.18 -28.86
N SER A 107 12.58 18.12 -28.10
CA SER A 107 11.66 17.05 -28.47
C SER A 107 10.18 17.42 -28.38
N HIS A 108 9.85 18.57 -27.80
CA HIS A 108 8.49 18.96 -27.48
C HIS A 108 7.98 20.03 -28.42
N ASN A 109 6.72 19.88 -28.84
CA ASN A 109 6.06 20.81 -29.74
C ASN A 109 4.89 21.48 -29.03
N LEU A 110 4.57 22.70 -29.46
CA LEU A 110 3.41 23.43 -28.93
C LEU A 110 2.14 22.87 -29.59
N ASP A 111 1.22 22.33 -28.78
CA ASP A 111 -0.09 21.87 -29.22
C ASP A 111 -1.05 23.05 -29.44
N GLY A 112 -2.20 22.82 -30.09
CA GLY A 112 -3.24 23.82 -30.35
C GLY A 112 -3.86 24.46 -29.10
N ARG A 113 -3.58 23.90 -27.91
CA ARG A 113 -3.97 24.44 -26.60
C ARG A 113 -2.91 25.35 -25.97
N GLY A 114 -1.78 25.60 -26.64
CA GLY A 114 -0.68 26.40 -26.09
C GLY A 114 0.15 25.67 -25.03
N VAL A 115 0.15 24.33 -25.06
CA VAL A 115 0.89 23.47 -24.12
C VAL A 115 2.00 22.76 -24.89
N TYR A 116 3.21 22.73 -24.34
CA TYR A 116 4.28 21.90 -24.85
C TYR A 116 4.01 20.43 -24.54
N VAL A 117 4.00 19.60 -25.57
CA VAL A 117 3.74 18.16 -25.50
C VAL A 117 4.85 17.35 -26.16
N ASP A 118 5.04 16.12 -25.70
CA ASP A 118 5.99 15.17 -26.30
C ASP A 118 5.43 14.54 -27.60
N SER A 119 6.17 13.61 -28.20
CA SER A 119 5.76 12.87 -29.39
C SER A 119 4.49 12.02 -29.20
N TYR A 120 4.07 11.78 -27.96
CA TYR A 120 2.88 11.00 -27.60
C TYR A 120 1.71 11.91 -27.17
N HIS A 121 1.81 13.22 -27.42
CA HIS A 121 0.82 14.23 -27.01
C HIS A 121 0.62 14.34 -25.49
N ARG A 122 1.60 13.92 -24.68
CA ARG A 122 1.57 14.08 -23.23
C ARG A 122 2.11 15.46 -22.86
N PRO A 123 1.39 16.25 -22.04
CA PRO A 123 1.89 17.53 -21.54
C PRO A 123 3.19 17.38 -20.77
N TRP A 124 4.16 18.21 -21.13
CA TRP A 124 5.44 18.29 -20.42
C TRP A 124 5.27 19.00 -19.08
N VAL A 125 5.77 18.39 -18.00
CA VAL A 125 5.81 19.02 -16.68
C VAL A 125 7.26 19.37 -16.35
N PRO A 126 7.61 20.67 -16.24
CA PRO A 126 8.97 21.10 -15.93
C PRO A 126 9.42 20.63 -14.53
N ASP A 127 10.70 20.27 -14.39
CA ASP A 127 11.28 19.89 -13.09
C ASP A 127 11.23 21.00 -12.03
N THR A 128 11.17 22.26 -12.48
CA THR A 128 11.05 23.43 -11.59
C THR A 128 9.63 23.69 -11.09
N ALA A 129 8.62 22.97 -11.60
CA ALA A 129 7.22 23.12 -11.20
C ALA A 129 6.92 22.30 -9.92
N GLY A 130 7.57 22.65 -8.81
CA GLY A 130 7.51 21.89 -7.56
C GLY A 130 6.10 21.64 -7.05
N ASP A 131 5.25 22.67 -7.02
CA ASP A 131 3.87 22.57 -6.51
C ASP A 131 3.01 21.65 -7.39
N LEU A 132 3.12 21.78 -8.71
CA LEU A 132 2.39 20.92 -9.66
C LEU A 132 2.87 19.46 -9.56
N LEU A 133 4.18 19.25 -9.50
CA LEU A 133 4.75 17.91 -9.30
C LEU A 133 4.29 17.29 -8.00
N GLN A 134 4.32 18.03 -6.89
CA GLN A 134 3.86 17.54 -5.59
C GLN A 134 2.38 17.16 -5.63
N ARG A 135 1.53 18.01 -6.22
CA ARG A 135 0.10 17.71 -6.40
C ARG A 135 -0.12 16.45 -7.23
N LEU A 136 0.58 16.30 -8.35
CA LEU A 136 0.52 15.10 -9.18
C LEU A 136 0.94 13.83 -8.43
N MET A 137 2.02 13.90 -7.64
CA MET A 137 2.48 12.77 -6.82
C MET A 137 1.46 12.38 -5.75
N VAL A 138 0.83 13.36 -5.09
CA VAL A 138 -0.24 13.10 -4.12
C VAL A 138 -1.45 12.43 -4.78
N ILE A 139 -1.90 12.93 -5.93
CA ILE A 139 -3.05 12.36 -6.66
C ILE A 139 -2.76 10.91 -7.07
N ALA A 140 -1.60 10.68 -7.70
CA ALA A 140 -1.19 9.35 -8.15
C ALA A 140 -0.97 8.38 -6.97
N HIS A 141 -0.52 8.88 -5.81
CA HIS A 141 -0.37 8.06 -4.61
C HIS A 141 -1.71 7.72 -3.95
N CYS A 142 -2.66 8.66 -3.91
CA CYS A 142 -3.90 8.50 -3.16
C CYS A 142 -4.97 7.68 -3.90
N GLY A 143 -5.09 7.78 -5.24
CA GLY A 143 -5.96 6.92 -6.06
C GLY A 143 -7.44 6.76 -5.61
N SER A 144 -8.20 5.92 -6.33
CA SER A 144 -9.61 5.60 -5.97
C SER A 144 -9.75 4.52 -4.88
N GLN A 145 -8.68 3.80 -4.55
CA GLN A 145 -8.64 2.68 -3.61
C GLN A 145 -7.67 2.94 -2.43
N GLY A 146 -7.18 4.17 -2.27
CA GLY A 146 -6.08 4.49 -1.35
C GLY A 146 -4.69 4.17 -1.91
N HIS A 147 -3.70 4.14 -1.01
CA HIS A 147 -2.26 4.09 -1.24
C HIS A 147 -1.80 3.20 -2.42
N ARG A 148 -1.22 3.85 -3.44
CA ARG A 148 -0.56 3.20 -4.57
C ARG A 148 0.96 3.19 -4.37
N GLY A 149 1.58 2.04 -4.61
CA GLY A 149 3.04 1.89 -4.60
C GLY A 149 3.69 2.52 -5.84
N VAL A 150 5.02 2.66 -5.81
CA VAL A 150 5.84 3.35 -6.83
C VAL A 150 5.45 2.98 -8.27
N ASN A 151 5.37 1.70 -8.60
CA ASN A 151 5.07 1.27 -9.97
C ASN A 151 3.68 1.69 -10.45
N ALA A 152 2.69 1.69 -9.55
CA ALA A 152 1.33 2.11 -9.90
C ALA A 152 1.26 3.63 -10.13
N MET A 153 1.99 4.42 -9.34
CA MET A 153 2.12 5.86 -9.55
C MET A 153 2.81 6.19 -10.88
N VAL A 154 3.93 5.49 -11.17
CA VAL A 154 4.69 5.69 -12.40
C VAL A 154 3.84 5.39 -13.63
N ASN A 155 3.17 4.23 -13.65
CA ASN A 155 2.30 3.84 -14.77
C ASN A 155 1.17 4.86 -15.01
N GLU A 156 0.59 5.42 -13.95
CA GLU A 156 -0.45 6.43 -14.07
C GLU A 156 0.12 7.76 -14.60
N LEU A 157 1.20 8.26 -14.01
CA LEU A 157 1.80 9.53 -14.41
C LEU A 157 2.35 9.49 -15.84
N GLU A 158 3.04 8.40 -16.23
CA GLU A 158 3.54 8.23 -17.59
C GLU A 158 2.41 8.05 -18.62
N GLY A 159 1.22 7.61 -18.20
CA GLY A 159 0.06 7.54 -19.08
C GLY A 159 -0.48 8.91 -19.49
N TYR A 160 -0.27 9.94 -18.67
CA TYR A 160 -0.88 11.26 -18.87
C TYR A 160 0.13 12.39 -19.09
N PHE A 161 1.35 12.30 -18.54
CA PHE A 161 2.32 13.39 -18.51
C PHE A 161 3.71 12.94 -18.93
N ASP A 162 4.48 13.87 -19.50
CA ASP A 162 5.91 13.71 -19.69
C ASP A 162 6.66 14.39 -18.53
N ILE A 163 7.18 13.57 -17.62
CA ILE A 163 7.88 14.01 -16.41
C ILE A 163 9.27 13.38 -16.38
N SER A 164 10.32 14.20 -16.39
CA SER A 164 11.69 13.70 -16.31
C SER A 164 11.93 12.94 -14.99
N ASN A 165 12.53 11.75 -15.10
CA ASN A 165 12.92 10.90 -13.97
C ASN A 165 11.76 10.57 -12.99
N VAL A 166 10.53 10.42 -13.50
CA VAL A 166 9.32 10.22 -12.68
C VAL A 166 9.45 9.04 -11.70
N HIS A 167 10.10 7.95 -12.09
CA HIS A 167 10.33 6.80 -11.21
C HIS A 167 11.22 7.13 -10.00
N ILE A 168 12.25 7.97 -10.18
CA ILE A 168 13.11 8.43 -9.06
C ILE A 168 12.30 9.31 -8.12
N LYS A 169 11.52 10.25 -8.67
CA LYS A 169 10.66 11.15 -7.89
C LYS A 169 9.57 10.39 -7.12
N ALA A 170 8.90 9.44 -7.77
CA ALA A 170 7.88 8.60 -7.15
C ALA A 170 8.47 7.73 -6.03
N ARG A 171 9.67 7.15 -6.23
CA ARG A 171 10.37 6.41 -5.17
C ARG A 171 10.68 7.30 -3.97
N ALA A 172 11.22 8.49 -4.20
CA ALA A 172 11.52 9.44 -3.13
C ALA A 172 10.26 9.85 -2.37
N PHE A 173 9.17 10.13 -3.09
CA PHE A 173 7.87 10.46 -2.52
C PHE A 173 7.28 9.31 -1.68
N CYS A 174 7.31 8.08 -2.18
CA CYS A 174 6.83 6.93 -1.40
C CYS A 174 7.70 6.66 -0.16
N ALA A 175 9.02 6.90 -0.23
CA ALA A 175 9.92 6.70 0.90
C ALA A 175 9.70 7.71 2.02
N SER A 176 9.21 8.91 1.71
CA SER A 176 8.84 9.92 2.71
C SER A 176 7.38 9.81 3.19
N CYS A 177 6.62 8.84 2.66
CA CYS A 177 5.25 8.59 3.12
C CYS A 177 5.27 7.90 4.49
N LEU A 178 4.59 8.49 5.47
CA LEU A 178 4.58 8.07 6.88
C LEU A 178 3.49 7.02 7.22
N LEU A 179 2.87 6.41 6.21
CA LEU A 179 1.71 5.52 6.36
C LEU A 179 2.03 4.07 5.99
#